data_AF-A0A1C6EAR5-F1
#
_entry.id   AF-A0A1C6EAR5-F1
#
_cell.length_a   1.000
_cell.length_b   1.000
_cell.length_c   1.000
_cell.angle_alpha   90.00
_cell.angle_beta   90.00
_cell.angle_gamma   90.00
#
_symmetry.space_group_name_H-M   'P 1'
#
loop_
_entity.id
_entity.type
_entity.pdbx_description
1 polymer ?
#
loop_
_entity_poly.entity_id
_entity_poly.type
_entity_poly.pdbx_seq_one_letter_code
_entity_poly.pdbx_strand_id
1 'polypeptide(L)'
;MPYDVPVENAIGVAQAVYETDSVREMLKNYVAEDEDIEVELPDYEHLEKPLVEVFTLDSATCAACTYMMGAANEAKKTFGDAIDMVEYKFTLKENIARCKKMGVPNLPSMYINGELKFRSLVPSKEELEGAIRAAMK
;
A
#
# COMPACT_ATOMS: atom_id res chain seq x y z
N MET A 1 -18.93 3.67 15.70
CA MET A 1 -19.21 2.84 14.51
C MET A 1 -19.94 3.73 13.51
N PRO A 2 -19.57 3.75 12.22
CA PRO A 2 -20.32 4.49 11.21
C PRO A 2 -21.81 4.13 11.25
N TYR A 3 -22.69 5.08 10.96
CA TYR A 3 -24.14 4.90 11.15
C TYR A 3 -24.78 3.87 10.22
N ASP A 4 -24.14 3.54 9.11
CA ASP A 4 -24.65 2.62 8.08
C ASP A 4 -24.11 1.18 8.21
N VAL A 5 -23.49 0.84 9.36
CA VAL A 5 -22.99 -0.52 9.57
C VAL A 5 -24.16 -1.48 9.86
N PRO A 6 -24.31 -2.58 9.10
CA PRO A 6 -25.33 -3.59 9.36
C PRO A 6 -25.22 -4.16 10.78
N VAL A 7 -26.36 -4.42 11.43
CA VAL A 7 -26.41 -4.93 12.81
C VAL A 7 -25.75 -6.31 12.91
N GLU A 8 -25.84 -7.10 11.84
CA GLU A 8 -25.24 -8.43 11.69
C GLU A 8 -23.72 -8.39 11.89
N ASN A 9 -23.04 -7.31 11.49
CA ASN A 9 -21.59 -7.19 11.67
C ASN A 9 -21.23 -7.13 13.16
N ALA A 10 -22.00 -6.38 13.95
CA ALA A 10 -21.77 -6.29 15.40
C ALA A 10 -22.05 -7.63 16.10
N ILE A 11 -23.09 -8.34 15.67
CA ILE A 11 -23.40 -9.69 16.15
C ILE A 11 -22.26 -10.65 15.82
N GLY A 12 -21.78 -10.65 14.58
CA GLY A 12 -20.67 -11.51 14.14
C GLY A 12 -19.38 -11.25 14.90
N VAL A 13 -19.03 -9.98 15.15
CA VAL A 13 -17.87 -9.61 15.99
C VAL A 13 -18.05 -10.09 17.42
N ALA A 14 -19.23 -9.90 18.02
CA ALA A 14 -19.51 -10.38 19.37
C ALA A 14 -19.39 -11.90 19.47
N GLN A 15 -19.95 -12.63 18.50
CA GLN A 15 -19.86 -14.10 18.45
C GLN A 15 -18.42 -14.57 18.30
N ALA A 16 -17.61 -13.93 17.45
CA ALA A 16 -16.19 -14.28 17.29
C ALA A 16 -15.38 -14.11 18.60
N VAL A 17 -15.73 -13.11 19.42
CA VAL A 17 -15.07 -12.84 20.70
C VAL A 17 -15.56 -13.77 21.81
N TYR A 18 -16.88 -14.01 21.93
CA TYR A 18 -17.44 -14.81 23.02
C TYR A 18 -17.43 -16.32 22.74
N GLU A 19 -17.47 -16.73 21.48
CA GLU A 19 -17.55 -18.14 21.04
C GLU A 19 -16.38 -18.51 20.12
N THR A 20 -15.16 -18.05 20.46
CA THR A 20 -13.97 -18.15 19.60
C THR A 20 -13.70 -19.55 19.04
N ASP A 21 -13.79 -20.60 19.86
CA ASP A 21 -13.52 -21.98 19.41
C ASP A 21 -14.56 -22.48 18.42
N SER A 22 -15.84 -22.20 18.66
CA SER A 22 -16.94 -22.54 17.77
C SER A 22 -16.81 -21.82 16.41
N VAL A 23 -16.51 -20.53 16.44
CA VAL A 23 -16.33 -19.72 15.22
C VAL A 23 -15.10 -20.16 14.42
N ARG A 24 -14.00 -20.53 15.08
CA ARG A 24 -12.82 -21.10 14.40
C ARG A 24 -13.14 -22.43 13.73
N GLU A 25 -13.87 -23.31 14.42
CA GLU A 25 -14.29 -24.61 13.87
C GLU A 25 -15.23 -24.42 12.67
N MET A 26 -16.15 -23.45 12.73
CA MET A 26 -17.04 -23.09 11.62
C MET A 26 -16.25 -22.63 10.37
N LEU A 27 -15.14 -21.91 10.57
CA LEU A 27 -14.31 -21.35 9.50
C LEU A 27 -13.17 -22.28 9.06
N LYS A 28 -13.01 -23.48 9.66
CA LYS A 28 -11.83 -24.33 9.43
C LYS A 28 -11.60 -24.74 7.97
N ASN A 29 -12.68 -24.81 7.18
CA ASN A 29 -12.66 -25.20 5.77
C ASN A 29 -12.77 -24.00 4.83
N TYR A 30 -12.82 -22.77 5.36
CA TYR A 30 -12.85 -21.57 4.54
C TYR A 30 -11.49 -21.38 3.87
N VAL A 31 -11.50 -21.34 2.54
CA VAL A 31 -10.36 -20.96 1.71
C VAL A 31 -10.74 -19.67 1.02
N ALA A 32 -9.96 -18.61 1.23
CA ALA A 32 -10.16 -17.38 0.49
C ALA A 32 -9.83 -17.65 -0.99
N GLU A 33 -10.72 -17.26 -1.90
CA GLU A 33 -10.41 -17.29 -3.32
C GLU A 33 -9.35 -16.22 -3.62
N ASP A 34 -8.27 -16.65 -4.27
CA ASP A 34 -7.34 -15.69 -4.88
C ASP A 34 -7.97 -15.17 -6.18
N GLU A 35 -8.16 -13.86 -6.25
CA GLU A 35 -8.49 -13.22 -7.51
C GLU A 35 -7.21 -13.14 -8.36
N ASP A 36 -7.11 -13.99 -9.39
CA ASP A 36 -6.02 -14.01 -10.39
C ASP A 36 -6.11 -12.78 -11.31
N ILE A 37 -5.92 -11.59 -10.74
CA ILE A 37 -5.80 -10.36 -11.50
C ILE A 37 -4.35 -10.28 -11.99
N GLU A 38 -4.14 -10.46 -13.30
CA GLU A 38 -2.85 -10.23 -13.93
C GLU A 38 -2.49 -8.73 -13.86
N VAL A 39 -1.38 -8.42 -13.21
CA VAL A 39 -0.83 -7.06 -13.12
C VAL A 39 0.55 -7.04 -13.76
N GLU A 40 0.74 -6.18 -14.76
CA GLU A 40 2.04 -5.92 -15.36
C GLU A 40 2.85 -4.95 -14.47
N LEU A 41 4.07 -5.36 -14.13
CA LEU A 41 5.03 -4.50 -13.42
C LEU A 41 5.91 -3.79 -14.45
N PRO A 42 6.29 -2.53 -14.21
CA PRO A 42 7.23 -1.81 -15.07
C PRO A 42 8.58 -2.52 -15.16
N ASP A 43 9.29 -2.32 -16.26
CA ASP A 43 10.70 -2.69 -16.36
C ASP A 43 11.55 -1.69 -15.56
N TYR A 44 11.78 -2.00 -14.29
CA TYR A 44 12.51 -1.16 -13.36
C TYR A 44 13.98 -0.91 -13.75
N GLU A 45 14.60 -1.79 -14.55
CA GLU A 45 16.01 -1.67 -14.94
C GLU A 45 16.21 -0.62 -16.04
N HIS A 46 15.22 -0.48 -16.93
CA HIS A 46 15.26 0.34 -18.15
C HIS A 46 14.36 1.59 -18.10
N LEU A 47 14.01 2.07 -16.90
CA LEU A 47 13.27 3.32 -16.74
C LEU A 47 14.10 4.52 -17.22
N GLU A 48 13.47 5.44 -17.96
CA GLU A 48 14.09 6.70 -18.40
C GLU A 48 14.37 7.66 -17.24
N LYS A 49 13.57 7.56 -16.17
CA LYS A 49 13.66 8.37 -14.96
C LYS A 49 13.25 7.55 -13.74
N PRO A 50 13.70 7.89 -12.52
CA PRO A 50 13.31 7.18 -11.32
C PRO A 50 11.79 7.17 -11.13
N LEU A 51 11.24 6.00 -10.86
CA LEU A 51 9.83 5.80 -10.54
C LEU A 51 9.67 5.63 -9.03
N VAL A 52 8.94 6.54 -8.41
CA VAL A 52 8.56 6.51 -6.98
C VAL A 52 7.15 5.96 -6.85
N GLU A 53 7.03 4.74 -6.33
CA GLU A 53 5.74 4.08 -6.13
C GLU A 53 5.39 4.11 -4.63
N VAL A 54 4.24 4.69 -4.28
CA VAL A 54 3.78 4.75 -2.90
C VAL A 54 2.57 3.84 -2.73
N PHE A 55 2.74 2.77 -1.96
CA PHE A 55 1.68 1.85 -1.62
C PHE A 55 1.00 2.31 -0.33
N THR A 56 -0.30 2.53 -0.40
CA THR A 56 -1.12 3.04 0.71
C THR A 56 -2.35 2.19 0.90
N LEU A 57 -2.95 2.24 2.10
CA LEU A 57 -4.32 1.74 2.26
C LEU A 57 -5.27 2.67 1.50
N ASP A 58 -5.27 3.94 1.89
CA ASP A 58 -5.89 5.06 1.18
C ASP A 58 -5.36 6.36 1.79
N SER A 59 -4.60 7.17 1.02
CA SER A 59 -4.08 8.46 1.50
C SER A 59 -5.15 9.50 1.82
N ALA A 60 -6.39 9.33 1.33
CA ALA A 60 -7.48 10.26 1.59
C ALA A 60 -8.09 10.09 2.99
N THR A 61 -7.97 8.89 3.59
CA THR A 61 -8.68 8.53 4.84
C THR A 61 -7.75 8.00 5.92
N CYS A 62 -6.60 7.43 5.57
CA CYS A 62 -5.60 6.93 6.52
C CYS A 62 -4.51 7.96 6.79
N ALA A 63 -4.43 8.47 8.01
CA ALA A 63 -3.48 9.53 8.41
C ALA A 63 -2.01 9.22 8.07
N ALA A 64 -1.53 8.00 8.37
CA ALA A 64 -0.15 7.62 8.05
C ALA A 64 0.12 7.60 6.53
N CYS A 65 -0.86 7.16 5.74
CA CYS A 65 -0.77 7.17 4.28
C CYS A 65 -0.78 8.61 3.74
N THR A 66 -1.56 9.50 4.34
CA THR A 66 -1.58 10.93 3.99
C THR A 66 -0.19 11.55 4.14
N TYR A 67 0.53 11.26 5.23
CA TYR A 67 1.88 11.79 5.44
C TYR A 67 2.91 11.20 4.46
N MET A 68 2.85 9.90 4.19
CA MET A 68 3.74 9.26 3.21
C MET A 68 3.55 9.85 1.80
N MET A 69 2.29 10.00 1.38
CA MET A 69 1.96 10.64 0.10
C MET A 69 2.34 12.12 0.10
N GLY A 70 2.19 12.82 1.23
CA GLY A 70 2.66 14.20 1.40
C GLY A 70 4.15 14.33 1.11
N ALA A 71 4.98 13.46 1.69
CA ALA A 71 6.42 13.44 1.43
C ALA A 71 6.75 13.18 -0.06
N ALA A 72 6.09 12.20 -0.68
CA ALA A 72 6.27 11.92 -2.11
C ALA A 72 5.84 13.10 -3.01
N ASN A 73 4.75 13.78 -2.67
CA ASN A 73 4.29 14.98 -3.37
C ASN A 73 5.30 16.14 -3.27
N GLU A 74 5.87 16.37 -2.08
CA GLU A 74 6.92 17.39 -1.91
C GLU A 74 8.19 17.04 -2.71
N ALA A 75 8.56 15.75 -2.79
CA ALA A 75 9.64 15.31 -3.66
C ALA A 75 9.29 15.55 -5.14
N LYS A 76 8.07 15.23 -5.58
CA LYS A 76 7.61 15.49 -6.96
C LYS A 76 7.62 16.97 -7.31
N LYS A 77 7.29 17.87 -6.37
CA LYS A 77 7.45 19.32 -6.56
C LYS A 77 8.91 19.74 -6.73
N THR A 78 9.83 19.08 -6.02
CA THR A 78 11.26 19.41 -6.03
C THR A 78 11.96 18.91 -7.30
N PHE A 79 11.69 17.66 -7.71
CA PHE A 79 12.32 17.04 -8.89
C PHE A 79 11.53 17.25 -10.19
N GLY A 80 10.27 17.66 -10.11
CA GLY A 80 9.42 17.92 -11.27
C GLY A 80 9.35 16.71 -12.20
N ASP A 81 9.67 16.91 -13.48
CA ASP A 81 9.63 15.87 -14.51
C ASP A 81 10.79 14.88 -14.44
N ALA A 82 11.78 15.11 -13.58
CA ALA A 82 12.93 14.23 -13.43
C ALA A 82 12.61 12.93 -12.67
N ILE A 83 11.42 12.79 -12.10
CA ILE A 83 10.93 11.55 -11.50
C ILE A 83 9.48 11.29 -11.93
N ASP A 84 9.08 10.02 -11.94
CA ASP A 84 7.67 9.65 -11.92
C ASP A 84 7.22 9.30 -10.51
N MET A 85 5.97 9.59 -10.20
CA MET A 85 5.40 9.33 -8.89
C MET A 85 3.96 8.85 -9.03
N VAL A 86 3.65 7.73 -8.39
CA VAL A 86 2.34 7.08 -8.46
C VAL A 86 1.93 6.56 -7.09
N GLU A 87 0.64 6.69 -6.77
CA GLU A 87 0.03 6.06 -5.61
C GLU A 87 -0.71 4.79 -6.02
N TYR A 88 -0.48 3.70 -5.30
CA TYR A 88 -1.27 2.48 -5.39
C TYR A 88 -2.05 2.28 -4.09
N LYS A 89 -3.36 2.57 -4.16
CA LYS A 89 -4.30 2.42 -3.05
C LYS A 89 -4.79 0.98 -2.95
N PHE A 90 -4.64 0.37 -1.78
CA PHE A 90 -5.06 -1.00 -1.49
C PHE A 90 -6.59 -1.20 -1.51
N THR A 91 -7.36 -0.11 -1.60
CA THR A 91 -8.82 -0.17 -1.81
C THR A 91 -9.22 -0.63 -3.21
N LEU A 92 -8.28 -0.71 -4.16
CA LEU A 92 -8.52 -1.19 -5.52
C LEU A 92 -7.97 -2.61 -5.69
N LYS A 93 -8.79 -3.53 -6.22
CA LYS A 93 -8.44 -4.95 -6.39
C LYS A 93 -7.16 -5.17 -7.20
N GLU A 94 -6.97 -4.42 -8.28
CA GLU A 94 -5.74 -4.45 -9.08
C GLU A 94 -4.49 -4.10 -8.25
N ASN A 95 -4.60 -3.11 -7.36
CA ASN A 95 -3.50 -2.72 -6.49
C ASN A 95 -3.23 -3.74 -5.38
N ILE A 96 -4.25 -4.48 -4.93
CA ILE A 96 -4.06 -5.62 -4.02
C ILE A 96 -3.20 -6.68 -4.73
N ALA A 97 -3.53 -7.03 -5.98
CA ALA A 97 -2.74 -7.97 -6.77
C ALA A 97 -1.31 -7.44 -7.01
N ARG A 98 -1.15 -6.14 -7.30
CA ARG A 98 0.17 -5.49 -7.40
C ARG A 98 0.96 -5.60 -6.10
N CYS A 99 0.35 -5.33 -4.95
CA CYS A 99 0.99 -5.43 -3.64
C CYS A 99 1.45 -6.86 -3.34
N LYS A 100 0.63 -7.86 -3.67
CA LYS A 100 0.99 -9.28 -3.56
C LYS A 100 2.19 -9.61 -4.46
N LYS A 101 2.16 -9.21 -5.73
CA LYS A 101 3.22 -9.47 -6.73
C LYS A 101 4.55 -8.80 -6.36
N MET A 102 4.49 -7.57 -5.83
CA MET A 102 5.65 -6.81 -5.34
C MET A 102 6.14 -7.27 -3.95
N GLY A 103 5.40 -8.13 -3.25
CA GLY A 103 5.76 -8.58 -1.91
C GLY A 103 5.71 -7.46 -0.86
N VAL A 104 4.80 -6.50 -1.00
CA VAL A 104 4.67 -5.36 -0.08
C VAL A 104 4.33 -5.87 1.32
N PRO A 105 5.20 -5.69 2.34
CA PRO A 105 5.00 -6.34 3.62
C PRO A 105 3.95 -5.60 4.47
N ASN A 106 3.99 -4.27 4.45
CA ASN A 106 3.15 -3.39 5.27
C ASN A 106 2.78 -2.12 4.50
N LEU A 107 1.71 -1.43 4.91
CA LEU A 107 1.32 -0.12 4.39
C LEU A 107 1.45 0.96 5.49
N PRO A 108 1.75 2.22 5.15
CA PRO A 108 2.25 2.65 3.84
C PRO A 108 3.70 2.19 3.61
N SER A 109 4.06 1.95 2.35
CA SER A 109 5.45 1.67 1.93
C SER A 109 5.79 2.44 0.66
N MET A 110 7.04 2.84 0.52
CA MET A 110 7.53 3.58 -0.65
C MET A 110 8.68 2.82 -1.31
N TYR A 111 8.55 2.66 -2.62
CA TYR A 111 9.51 2.00 -3.49
C TYR A 111 10.10 3.02 -4.46
N ILE A 112 11.36 2.82 -4.81
CA ILE A 112 12.03 3.57 -5.87
C ILE A 112 12.62 2.55 -6.83
N ASN A 113 12.20 2.59 -8.09
CA ASN A 113 12.56 1.62 -9.14
C ASN A 113 12.35 0.16 -8.68
N GLY A 114 11.19 -0.13 -8.08
CA GLY A 114 10.85 -1.47 -7.62
C GLY A 114 11.58 -1.94 -6.35
N GLU A 115 12.48 -1.14 -5.78
CA GLU A 115 13.16 -1.44 -4.52
C GLU A 115 12.48 -0.77 -3.32
N LEU A 116 12.19 -1.53 -2.26
CA LEU A 116 11.64 -1.00 -1.02
C LEU A 116 12.66 -0.09 -0.32
N LYS A 117 12.35 1.20 -0.20
CA LYS A 117 13.22 2.17 0.49
C LYS A 117 12.68 2.54 1.87
N PHE A 118 11.36 2.69 1.99
CA PHE A 118 10.74 3.12 3.25
C PHE A 118 9.55 2.23 3.58
N ARG A 119 9.57 1.62 4.77
CA ARG A 119 8.54 0.70 5.24
C ARG A 119 7.88 1.25 6.49
N SER A 120 6.60 1.58 6.41
CA SER A 120 5.77 2.06 7.54
C SER A 120 6.31 3.28 8.31
N LEU A 121 7.38 3.92 7.83
CA LEU A 121 7.99 5.09 8.42
C LEU A 121 8.12 6.14 7.32
N VAL A 122 7.52 7.31 7.56
CA VAL A 122 7.61 8.44 6.61
C VAL A 122 9.02 9.00 6.69
N PRO A 123 9.77 9.05 5.57
CA PRO A 123 11.12 9.59 5.58
C PRO A 123 11.14 11.09 5.81
N SER A 124 12.27 11.60 6.28
CA SER A 124 12.55 13.03 6.19
C SER A 124 12.75 13.46 4.73
N LYS A 125 12.64 14.77 4.49
CA LYS A 125 12.87 15.34 3.15
C LYS A 125 14.26 14.99 2.62
N GLU A 126 15.29 15.11 3.44
CA GLU A 126 16.68 14.86 3.06
C GLU A 126 16.92 13.38 2.70
N GLU A 127 16.37 12.44 3.48
CA GLU A 127 16.48 11.01 3.21
C GLU A 127 15.79 10.62 1.90
N LEU A 128 14.58 11.14 1.66
CA LEU A 128 13.84 10.86 0.44
C LEU A 128 14.52 11.44 -0.79
N GLU A 129 14.94 12.71 -0.73
CA GLU A 129 15.67 13.33 -1.83
C GLU A 129 17.01 12.65 -2.09
N GLY A 130 17.73 12.23 -1.04
CA GLY A 130 18.96 11.47 -1.17
C GLY A 130 18.76 10.13 -1.85
N ALA A 131 17.72 9.38 -1.46
CA ALA A 131 17.36 8.11 -2.08
C ALA A 131 16.96 8.27 -3.56
N ILE A 132 16.22 9.32 -3.89
CA ILE A 132 15.86 9.65 -5.28
C ILE A 132 17.10 9.98 -6.10
N ARG A 133 17.97 10.88 -5.61
CA ARG A 133 19.22 11.25 -6.30
C ARG A 133 20.12 10.06 -6.54
N ALA A 134 20.19 9.12 -5.60
CA ALA A 134 20.96 7.89 -5.75
C ALA A 134 20.39 6.96 -6.85
N ALA A 135 19.10 7.07 -7.15
CA ALA A 135 18.43 6.32 -8.22
C ALA A 135 18.45 7.04 -9.58
N MET A 136 18.83 8.33 -9.62
CA MET A 136 19.02 9.07 -10.87
C MET A 136 20.33 8.60 -11.53
N LYS A 137 20.23 8.18 -12.80
CA LYS A 137 21.38 7.84 -13.65
C LYS A 137 21.92 9.09 -14.35
#